data_AF-A0A4Q6AXU8-F1
#
_entry.id   AF-A0A4Q6AXU8-F1
#
_cell.length_a   1.000
_cell.length_b   1.000
_cell.length_c   1.000
_cell.angle_alpha   90.00
_cell.angle_beta   90.00
_cell.angle_gamma   90.00
#
_symmetry.space_group_name_H-M   'P 1'
#
loop_
_entity.id
_entity.type
_entity.pdbx_description
1 polymer ?
#
loop_
_entity_poly.entity_id
_entity_poly.type
_entity_poly.pdbx_seq_one_letter_code
_entity_poly.pdbx_strand_id
1 'polypeptide(L)' 'MELKYIQKIAEKLSLRVTQVTSIDTMQAEGATIPFMARYRKEATGNLD' A
#
# COMPACT_ATOMS: atom_id res chain seq x y z
N MET A 1 -1.14 -4.53 9.53
CA MET A 1 0.15 -5.27 9.59
C MET A 1 1.06 -4.70 10.68
N GLU A 2 2.02 -5.45 11.24
CA GLU A 2 3.01 -4.87 12.17
C GLU A 2 3.99 -3.92 11.45
N LEU A 3 4.39 -2.85 12.15
CA LEU A 3 5.25 -1.78 11.64
C LEU A 3 6.59 -2.27 11.05
N LYS A 4 7.18 -3.32 11.63
CA LYS A 4 8.44 -3.92 11.16
C LYS A 4 8.34 -4.46 9.72
N TYR A 5 7.17 -4.95 9.31
CA TYR A 5 6.96 -5.45 7.96
C TYR A 5 6.70 -4.32 6.98
N ILE A 6 5.94 -3.30 7.39
CA ILE A 6 5.69 -2.10 6.58
C ILE A 6 7.01 -1.44 6.19
N GLN A 7 7.92 -1.25 7.15
CA GLN A 7 9.25 -0.69 6.90
C GLN A 7 10.08 -1.56 5.94
N LYS A 8 10.10 -2.87 6.17
CA LYS A 8 10.86 -3.81 5.33
C LYS A 8 10.34 -3.88 3.89
N ILE A 9 9.02 -3.83 3.70
CA ILE A 9 8.39 -3.80 2.37
C ILE A 9 8.71 -2.47 1.67
N ALA A 10 8.57 -1.35 2.39
CA ALA A 10 8.88 -0.02 1.87
C ALA A 10 10.33 0.06 1.39
N GLU A 11 11.28 -0.41 2.20
CA GLU A 11 12.70 -0.48 1.83
C GLU A 11 12.94 -1.38 0.61
N LYS A 12 12.44 -2.63 0.66
CA LYS A 12 12.68 -3.62 -0.40
C LYS A 12 12.12 -3.20 -1.76
N LEU A 13 10.99 -2.48 -1.77
CA LEU A 13 10.32 -2.04 -2.99
C LEU A 13 10.64 -0.57 -3.33
N SER A 14 11.51 0.09 -2.56
CA SER A 14 11.80 1.53 -2.69
C SER A 14 10.54 2.40 -2.70
N LEU A 15 9.56 2.01 -1.88
CA LEU A 15 8.30 2.73 -1.67
C LEU A 15 8.38 3.59 -0.42
N ARG A 16 7.53 4.60 -0.34
CA ARG A 16 7.32 5.34 0.91
C ARG A 16 6.54 4.47 1.89
N VAL A 17 6.90 4.53 3.17
CA VAL A 17 6.15 3.87 4.25
C VAL A 17 4.66 4.23 4.19
N THR A 18 4.33 5.47 3.86
CA THR A 18 2.94 5.93 3.69
C THR A 18 2.18 5.19 2.59
N GLN A 19 2.84 4.81 1.48
CA GLN A 19 2.20 4.05 0.40
C GLN A 19 1.85 2.62 0.87
N VAL A 20 2.77 1.97 1.59
CA VAL A 20 2.55 0.63 2.14
C VAL A 20 1.46 0.65 3.21
N THR A 21 1.47 1.67 4.09
CA THR A 21 0.41 1.86 5.09
C THR A 21 -0.95 2.11 4.44
N SER A 22 -1.04 2.94 3.40
CA SER A 22 -2.30 3.17 2.67
C SER A 22 -2.85 1.85 2.10
N ILE A 23 -1.99 1.01 1.53
CA ILE A 23 -2.39 -0.30 0.99
C ILE A 23 -2.86 -1.24 2.11
N ASP A 24 -2.15 -1.31 3.23
CA ASP A 24 -2.54 -2.13 4.40
C ASP A 24 -3.91 -1.71 4.94
N THR A 25 -4.16 -0.41 5.06
CA THR A 25 -5.46 0.14 5.48
C THR A 25 -6.57 -0.24 4.50
N MET A 26 -6.36 -0.02 3.19
CA MET A 26 -7.37 -0.36 2.17
C MET A 26 -7.66 -1.86 2.13
N GLN A 27 -6.62 -2.69 2.27
CA GLN A 27 -6.78 -4.14 2.34
C GLN A 27 -7.58 -4.56 3.59
N ALA A 28 -7.35 -3.91 4.73
CA ALA A 28 -8.12 -4.15 5.95
C ALA A 28 -9.59 -3.73 5.82
N GLU A 29 -9.87 -2.70 5.02
CA GLU A 29 -11.22 -2.25 4.64
C GLU A 29 -11.89 -3.17 3.59
N GLY A 30 -11.19 -4.20 3.10
CA GLY A 30 -11.72 -5.17 2.14
C GLY A 30 -11.52 -4.78 0.67
N ALA A 31 -10.71 -3.75 0.39
CA ALA A 31 -10.34 -3.43 -0.98
C ALA A 31 -9.52 -4.56 -1.62
N THR A 32 -9.73 -4.80 -2.91
CA THR A 32 -8.96 -5.79 -3.68
C THR A 32 -7.84 -5.13 -4.47
N ILE A 33 -6.82 -5.91 -4.86
CA ILE A 33 -5.69 -5.40 -5.66
C ILE A 33 -6.16 -4.75 -6.97
N PRO A 34 -7.04 -5.37 -7.80
CA PRO A 34 -7.52 -4.73 -9.02
C PRO A 34 -8.28 -3.42 -8.76
N PHE A 35 -9.03 -3.35 -7.65
CA PHE A 35 -9.74 -2.14 -7.27
C PHE A 35 -8.77 -1.02 -6.87
N MET A 36 -7.79 -1.31 -6.03
CA MET A 36 -6.79 -0.33 -5.59
C MET A 36 -5.97 0.21 -6.77
N ALA A 37 -5.46 -0.68 -7.62
CA ALA A 37 -4.68 -0.33 -8.81
C ALA A 37 -5.49 0.51 -9.82
N ARG A 38 -6.82 0.35 -9.88
CA ARG A 38 -7.68 1.09 -10.83
C ARG A 38 -8.25 2.39 -10.27
N TYR A 39 -8.67 2.43 -9.01
CA TYR A 39 -9.51 3.49 -8.44
C TYR A 39 -8.88 4.24 -7.26
N ARG A 40 -7.70 3.83 -6.79
CA ARG A 40 -7.02 4.45 -5.62
C ARG A 40 -5.56 4.80 -5.90
N LYS A 41 -5.23 5.04 -7.17
CA LYS A 41 -3.86 5.37 -7.62
C LYS A 41 -3.24 6.53 -6.84
N GLU A 42 -3.95 7.63 -6.62
CA GLU A 42 -3.38 8.77 -5.90
C GLU A 42 -3.00 8.42 -4.44
N ALA A 43 -3.83 7.62 -3.78
CA ALA A 43 -3.62 7.20 -2.40
C ALA A 43 -2.47 6.18 -2.24
N THR A 44 -2.18 5.41 -3.29
CA THR A 44 -1.01 4.51 -3.34
C THR A 44 0.22 5.18 -3.96
N GLY A 45 0.14 6.44 -4.41
CA GLY A 45 1.23 7.12 -5.10
C GLY A 45 1.49 6.62 -6.52
N ASN A 46 0.42 6.28 -7.24
CA ASN A 46 0.36 5.72 -8.59
C ASN A 46 1.02 4.35 -8.75
N LEU A 47 0.97 3.52 -7.69
CA LEU A 47 1.43 2.13 -7.76
C LEU A 47 0.49 1.28 -8.61
N ASP A 48 1.09 0.42 -9.45
CA ASP A 48 0.43 -0.59 -10.29
C ASP A 48 0.68 -2.03 -9.80
#